data_AF-A0A354GY30-F1
#
_entry.id   AF-A0A354GY30-F1
#
_cell.length_a   1.000
_cell.length_b   1.000
_cell.length_c   1.000
_cell.angle_alpha   90.00
_cell.angle_beta   90.00
_cell.angle_gamma   90.00
#
_symmetry.space_group_name_H-M   'P 1'
#
loop_
_entity.id
_entity.type
_entity.pdbx_description
1 polymer ?
#
loop_
_entity_poly.entity_id
_entity_poly.type
_entity_poly.pdbx_seq_one_letter_code
_entity_poly.pdbx_strand_id
1 'polypeptide(L)' 'MRTEKTPTTTKRWTAAELRKLPAAERDAIMEAAAVVAEKDYRNNPELTAFEAYGKDDFYGDSASAETR' A
#
# COMPACT_ATOMS: atom_id res chain seq x y z
N MET A 1 -14.22 9.52 34.09
CA MET A 1 -12.86 9.41 33.55
C MET A 1 -12.84 10.12 32.20
N ARG A 2 -12.16 11.27 32.10
CA ARG A 2 -12.02 11.99 30.82
C ARG A 2 -10.76 11.44 30.16
N THR A 3 -10.91 10.72 29.05
CA THR A 3 -9.77 10.22 28.28
C THR A 3 -9.15 11.41 27.55
N GLU A 4 -8.07 11.95 28.09
CA GLU A 4 -7.22 12.93 27.42
C GLU A 4 -6.64 12.28 26.16
N LYS A 5 -7.15 12.64 24.99
CA LYS A 5 -6.46 12.40 23.72
C LYS A 5 -5.29 13.37 23.67
N THR A 6 -4.11 12.93 24.06
CA THR A 6 -2.86 13.66 23.81
C THR A 6 -2.72 13.84 22.30
N PRO A 7 -2.65 15.09 21.78
CA PRO A 7 -2.32 15.31 20.39
C PRO A 7 -0.83 15.03 20.23
N THR A 8 -0.47 13.78 19.98
CA THR A 8 0.85 13.48 19.42
C THR A 8 0.84 14.11 18.03
N THR A 9 1.46 15.29 17.93
CA THR A 9 1.77 15.97 16.67
C THR A 9 2.74 15.06 15.90
N THR A 10 2.19 14.02 15.28
CA THR A 10 2.96 13.05 14.52
C THR A 10 3.45 13.78 13.30
N LYS A 11 4.74 14.14 13.29
CA LYS A 11 5.39 14.76 12.15
C LYS A 11 5.05 13.94 10.90
N ARG A 12 4.43 14.58 9.91
CA ARG A 12 4.07 13.93 8.66
C ARG A 12 5.31 13.91 7.78
N TRP A 13 5.92 12.73 7.66
CA TRP A 13 7.13 12.57 6.87
C TRP A 13 6.81 12.55 5.39
N THR A 14 7.57 13.31 4.61
CA THR A 14 7.62 13.11 3.16
C THR A 14 8.48 11.88 2.83
N ALA A 15 8.23 11.27 1.67
CA ALA A 15 9.05 10.14 1.20
C ALA A 15 10.53 10.51 1.04
N ALA A 16 10.84 11.77 0.71
CA ALA A 16 12.22 12.25 0.60
C ALA A 16 12.92 12.33 1.96
N GLU A 17 12.19 12.67 3.02
CA GLU A 17 12.74 12.71 4.38
C GLU A 17 12.93 11.32 4.97
N LEU A 18 11.98 10.39 4.76
CA LEU A 18 12.11 9.00 5.22
C LEU A 18 13.35 8.31 4.67
N ARG A 19 13.72 8.58 3.41
CA ARG A 19 14.90 8.00 2.77
C ARG A 19 16.22 8.49 3.36
N LYS A 20 16.22 9.61 4.10
CA LYS A 20 17.42 10.15 4.75
C LYS A 20 17.66 9.57 6.14
N LEU A 21 16.69 8.85 6.71
CA LEU A 21 16.82 8.24 8.03
C LEU A 21 17.63 6.92 7.95
N PRO A 22 18.22 6.50 9.08
CA PRO A 22 18.72 5.13 9.22
C PRO A 22 17.62 4.11 8.92
N ALA A 23 18.00 2.96 8.37
CA ALA A 23 17.06 1.91 7.99
C ALA A 23 16.13 1.50 9.13
N ALA A 24 16.68 1.26 10.33
CA ALA A 24 15.91 0.86 11.50
C ALA A 24 14.85 1.90 11.92
N GLU A 25 15.18 3.20 11.85
CA GLU A 25 14.23 4.27 12.19
C GLU A 25 13.13 4.40 11.13
N ARG A 26 13.51 4.35 9.85
CA ARG A 26 12.56 4.36 8.73
C ARG A 26 11.59 3.18 8.83
N ASP A 27 12.11 1.99 9.12
CA ASP A 27 11.32 0.76 9.14
C ASP A 27 10.33 0.79 10.32
N ALA A 28 10.75 1.26 11.50
CA ALA A 28 9.84 1.47 12.64
C ALA A 28 8.70 2.45 12.33
N ILE A 29 8.99 3.54 11.60
CA ILE A 29 7.96 4.51 11.18
C ILE A 29 7.01 3.88 10.15
N MET A 30 7.54 3.13 9.18
CA MET A 30 6.74 2.46 8.15
C MET A 30 5.85 1.37 8.75
N GLU A 31 6.36 0.60 9.71
CA GLU A 31 5.60 -0.44 10.42
C GLU A 31 4.43 0.17 11.21
N ALA A 32 4.68 1.24 11.97
CA ALA A 32 3.61 1.94 12.67
C ALA A 32 2.53 2.48 11.72
N ALA A 33 2.94 3.00 10.56
CA ALA A 33 2.00 3.45 9.53
C ALA A 33 1.21 2.29 8.90
N ALA A 34 1.85 1.14 8.68
CA ALA A 34 1.22 -0.05 8.13
C ALA A 34 0.12 -0.62 9.04
N VAL A 35 0.35 -0.65 10.37
CA VAL A 35 -0.66 -1.09 11.34
C VAL A 35 -1.92 -0.21 11.28
N VAL A 36 -1.76 1.10 11.11
CA VAL A 36 -2.89 2.02 10.96
C VAL A 36 -3.64 1.75 9.66
N ALA A 37 -2.89 1.57 8.55
CA ALA A 37 -3.46 1.32 7.23
C ALA A 37 -4.12 -0.05 7.07
N GLU A 38 -3.72 -1.08 7.84
CA GLU A 38 -4.27 -2.44 7.75
C GLU A 38 -5.80 -2.45 7.85
N LYS A 39 -6.35 -1.65 8.76
CA LYS A 39 -7.81 -1.55 8.94
C LYS A 39 -8.50 -1.05 7.67
N ASP A 40 -7.90 -0.08 6.98
CA ASP A 40 -8.47 0.48 5.76
C ASP A 40 -8.40 -0.55 4.63
N TYR A 41 -7.27 -1.24 4.45
CA TYR A 41 -7.14 -2.31 3.46
C TYR A 41 -8.08 -3.49 3.70
N ARG A 42 -8.39 -3.82 4.97
CA ARG A 42 -9.30 -4.92 5.30
C ARG A 42 -10.77 -4.59 4.99
N ASN A 43 -11.16 -3.31 5.08
CA ASN A 43 -12.56 -2.91 5.04
C ASN A 43 -12.93 -2.07 3.81
N ASN A 44 -11.96 -1.53 3.08
CA ASN A 44 -12.18 -0.79 1.84
C ASN A 44 -11.76 -1.65 0.63
N PRO A 45 -12.72 -2.28 -0.06
CA PRO A 45 -12.43 -3.14 -1.21
C PRO A 45 -11.74 -2.39 -2.36
N GLU A 46 -11.93 -1.07 -2.49
CA GLU A 46 -11.27 -0.26 -3.53
C GLU A 46 -9.74 -0.26 -3.37
N LEU A 47 -9.22 -0.36 -2.13
CA LEU A 47 -7.78 -0.41 -1.87
C LEU A 47 -7.15 -1.75 -2.27
N THR A 48 -7.98 -2.78 -2.48
CA THR A 48 -7.56 -4.13 -2.88
C THR A 48 -8.05 -4.52 -4.27
N ALA A 49 -8.91 -3.70 -4.89
CA ALA A 49 -9.47 -3.92 -6.20
C ALA A 49 -8.44 -3.54 -7.27
N PHE A 50 -7.42 -4.38 -7.43
CA PHE A 50 -6.50 -4.29 -8.55
C PHE A 50 -7.05 -5.11 -9.71
N GLU A 51 -7.28 -4.49 -10.86
CA GLU A 51 -7.51 -5.22 -12.11
C GLU A 51 -6.17 -5.85 -12.53
N ALA A 52 -6.00 -7.14 -12.23
CA ALA A 52 -4.81 -7.91 -12.60
C ALA A 52 -4.69 -8.10 -14.14
N TYR A 53 -5.78 -7.83 -14.86
CA TYR A 53 -5.85 -7.85 -16.31
C TYR A 53 -6.51 -6.56 -16.78
N GLY A 54 -5.83 -5.82 -17.65
CA GLY A 54 -6.44 -4.70 -18.35
C GLY A 54 -7.49 -5.20 -19.35
N LYS A 55 -8.38 -4.30 -19.77
CA LYS A 55 -9.39 -4.57 -20.81
C LYS A 55 -8.80 -5.15 -22.11
N ASP A 56 -7.52 -4.90 -22.38
CA ASP A 56 -6.83 -5.35 -23.58
C ASP A 56 -6.01 -6.64 -23.39
N ASP A 57 -5.89 -7.16 -22.17
CA ASP A 57 -5.14 -8.40 -21.86
C ASP A 57 -5.86 -9.68 -22.29
N PHE A 58 -7.10 -9.58 -22.79
CA PHE A 58 -7.88 -10.73 -23.26
C PHE A 58 -7.41 -11.28 -24.61
N TYR A 59 -6.60 -10.53 -25.36
CA TYR A 59 -6.14 -10.92 -26.70
C TYR A 59 -4.65 -11.31 -26.68
N GLY A 60 -4.32 -12.37 -25.95
CA GLY A 60 -3.05 -13.06 -26.14
C GLY A 60 -3.01 -13.67 -27.54
N ASP A 61 -1.99 -13.33 -28.32
CA ASP A 61 -1.74 -13.81 -29.68
C ASP A 61 -1.64 -15.35 -29.72
N SER A 62 -2.80 -16.01 -29.78
CA SER A 62 -2.93 -17.48 -29.87
C SER A 62 -2.88 -17.93 -31.33
N ALA A 63 -2.11 -17.25 -32.19
CA ALA A 63 -1.98 -17.54 -33.61
C ALA A 63 -0.94 -18.63 -33.93
N SER A 64 -0.56 -19.47 -32.96
CA SER A 64 0.47 -20.52 -33.18
C SER A 64 0.08 -21.90 -32.63
N ALA A 65 -1.21 -22.25 -32.71
CA ALA A 65 -1.64 -23.65 -32.72
C ALA A 65 -1.99 -24.09 -34.16
N GLU A 66 -0.99 -24.08 -35.04
CA GLU A 66 -1.10 -24.74 -36.34
C GLU A 66 -1.13 -26.25 -36.12
N THR A 67 -2.30 -26.86 -36.32
CA THR A 67 -2.50 -28.31 -36.25
C THR A 67 -1.75 -29.00 -37.38
N ARG A 68 -0.84 -29.90 -37.00
CA ARG A 68 -0.10 -30.81 -37.90
C ARG A 68 -1.01 -31.84 -38.57
#